data_AF-V2XQV0-F1
#
_entry.id   AF-V2XQV0-F1
#
_cell.length_a   1.000
_cell.length_b   1.000
_cell.length_c   1.000
_cell.angle_alpha   90.00
_cell.angle_beta   90.00
_cell.angle_gamma   90.00
#
_symmetry.space_group_name_H-M   'P 1'
#
loop_
_entity.id
_entity.type
_entity.pdbx_description
1 polymer ?
#
loop_
_entity_poly.entity_id
_entity_poly.type
_entity_poly.pdbx_seq_one_letter_code
_entity_poly.pdbx_strand_id
1 'polypeptide(L)'
;MDSAEGPPQKRPRHTQENGHTHSSMSLPPLSLSILGVEPLDEFTKEIADFIHHMITVKAADAPSGASVEVEARIGLLKERERGGQRLNLPLLVETILKPDSLECRFESNMTAHQHKHFNGLLNKLKISSSQPGYASGTPLDYSHLYLVDSFYQDTNSRDKIRVTRDEKSGQVVESMRKLRLGDLNIYSPKRAADWRVSVNLEIPVQIPAGQPLYSRRKDRMSYSHEEFTIDLTQVTSSNAAGPPEVLHELELEITRPELLAYTAARRGDPNVSEHERSAFDELIRAFVNNARILVRNSLNEGWH
;
A
#
# COMPACT_ATOMS: atom_id res chain seq x y z
N MET A 1 -35.47 -51.96 -61.30
CA MET A 1 -36.87 -51.74 -61.73
C MET A 1 -37.65 -51.40 -60.47
N ASP A 2 -38.16 -50.21 -60.25
CA ASP A 2 -38.08 -48.96 -60.97
C ASP A 2 -38.41 -47.84 -59.99
N SER A 3 -37.83 -46.68 -60.24
CA SER A 3 -37.93 -45.45 -59.48
C SER A 3 -39.32 -44.79 -59.60
N ALA A 4 -39.68 -43.97 -58.61
CA ALA A 4 -40.56 -42.81 -58.83
C ALA A 4 -40.28 -41.73 -57.76
N GLU A 5 -39.46 -40.74 -58.14
CA GLU A 5 -39.30 -39.45 -57.46
C GLU A 5 -40.52 -38.56 -57.70
N GLY A 6 -40.99 -37.89 -56.64
CA GLY A 6 -41.97 -36.80 -56.73
C GLY A 6 -41.30 -35.44 -57.03
N PRO A 7 -42.04 -34.47 -57.62
CA PRO A 7 -41.47 -33.24 -58.16
C PRO A 7 -41.08 -32.20 -57.08
N PRO A 8 -40.13 -31.29 -57.36
CA PRO A 8 -39.62 -30.35 -56.38
C PRO A 8 -40.57 -29.14 -56.20
N GLN A 9 -40.90 -28.82 -54.95
CA GLN A 9 -41.60 -27.58 -54.60
C GLN A 9 -40.65 -26.37 -54.69
N LYS A 10 -41.12 -25.33 -55.40
CA LYS A 10 -40.44 -24.05 -55.59
C LYS A 10 -40.32 -23.29 -54.27
N ARG A 11 -39.09 -22.91 -53.90
CA ARG A 11 -38.77 -22.05 -52.75
C ARG A 11 -39.40 -20.66 -52.90
N PRO A 12 -39.96 -20.06 -51.84
CA PRO A 12 -40.30 -18.64 -51.86
C PRO A 12 -39.03 -17.79 -51.87
N ARG A 13 -39.08 -16.75 -52.71
CA ARG A 13 -38.03 -15.77 -52.97
C ARG A 13 -37.98 -14.82 -51.77
N HIS A 14 -37.05 -15.02 -50.83
CA HIS A 14 -36.78 -14.03 -49.80
C HIS A 14 -35.91 -12.94 -50.40
N THR A 15 -36.48 -11.74 -50.43
CA THR A 15 -35.86 -10.47 -50.77
C THR A 15 -34.55 -10.28 -50.00
N GLN A 16 -33.48 -9.97 -50.74
CA GLN A 16 -32.26 -9.40 -50.19
C GLN A 16 -32.58 -8.00 -49.67
N GLU A 17 -32.68 -7.86 -48.34
CA GLU A 17 -32.39 -6.59 -47.69
C GLU A 17 -30.91 -6.61 -47.28
N ASN A 18 -30.14 -5.72 -47.89
CA ASN A 18 -28.79 -5.36 -47.47
C ASN A 18 -28.85 -4.69 -46.09
N GLY A 19 -28.93 -5.49 -45.04
CA GLY A 19 -28.64 -5.06 -43.68
C GLY A 19 -27.22 -5.46 -43.32
N HIS A 20 -26.23 -4.62 -43.63
CA HIS A 20 -24.93 -4.68 -42.97
C HIS A 20 -25.10 -4.30 -41.50
N THR A 21 -25.67 -5.22 -40.72
CA THR A 21 -25.55 -5.21 -39.28
C THR A 21 -24.14 -5.70 -38.99
N HIS A 22 -23.23 -4.77 -38.68
CA HIS A 22 -22.02 -5.10 -37.95
C HIS A 22 -22.46 -5.71 -36.62
N SER A 23 -22.64 -7.03 -36.59
CA SER A 23 -22.73 -7.77 -35.34
C SER A 23 -21.41 -7.51 -34.64
N SER A 24 -21.44 -6.70 -33.58
CA SER A 24 -20.32 -6.54 -32.68
C SER A 24 -20.00 -7.93 -32.13
N MET A 25 -19.02 -8.61 -32.71
CA MET A 25 -18.53 -9.89 -32.22
C MET A 25 -17.80 -9.63 -30.90
N SER A 26 -18.56 -9.50 -29.81
CA SER A 26 -17.99 -9.55 -28.47
C SER A 26 -17.57 -10.99 -28.23
N LEU A 27 -16.27 -11.24 -28.27
CA LEU A 27 -15.72 -12.53 -27.85
C LEU A 27 -16.13 -12.79 -26.40
N PRO A 28 -16.54 -14.03 -26.05
CA PRO A 28 -16.85 -14.37 -24.67
C PRO A 28 -15.60 -14.21 -23.79
N PRO A 29 -15.75 -13.86 -22.50
CA PRO A 29 -14.63 -13.79 -21.58
C PRO A 29 -13.97 -15.18 -21.43
N LEU A 30 -12.65 -15.21 -21.33
CA LEU A 30 -11.91 -16.43 -21.02
C LEU A 30 -12.16 -16.85 -19.56
N SER A 31 -12.15 -18.15 -19.31
CA SER A 31 -12.08 -18.67 -17.94
C SER A 31 -10.78 -18.22 -17.26
N LEU A 32 -10.82 -17.98 -15.94
CA LEU A 32 -9.64 -17.55 -15.17
C LEU A 32 -8.50 -18.56 -15.22
N SER A 33 -8.83 -19.86 -15.22
CA SER A 33 -7.90 -20.98 -15.41
C SER A 33 -8.65 -22.24 -15.81
N ILE A 34 -7.93 -23.35 -16.02
CA ILE A 34 -8.51 -24.69 -16.25
C ILE A 34 -9.39 -25.16 -15.08
N LEU A 35 -9.23 -24.59 -13.89
CA LEU A 35 -10.04 -24.88 -12.70
C LEU A 35 -11.10 -23.81 -12.42
N GLY A 36 -11.17 -22.76 -13.26
CA GLY A 36 -12.08 -21.63 -13.04
C GLY A 36 -11.67 -20.70 -11.88
N VAL A 37 -10.47 -20.86 -11.32
CA VAL A 37 -9.95 -20.05 -10.21
C VAL A 37 -8.72 -19.24 -10.65
N GLU A 38 -8.58 -18.02 -10.17
CA GLU A 38 -7.36 -17.23 -10.34
C GLU A 38 -6.39 -17.58 -9.20
N PRO A 39 -5.18 -18.10 -9.49
CA PRO A 39 -4.20 -18.35 -8.44
C PRO A 39 -3.70 -17.02 -7.88
N LEU A 40 -3.54 -16.94 -6.56
CA LEU A 40 -2.87 -15.80 -5.92
C LEU A 40 -1.43 -15.73 -6.44
N ASP A 41 -0.97 -14.54 -6.83
CA ASP A 41 0.40 -14.38 -7.30
C ASP A 41 1.40 -14.58 -6.15
N GLU A 42 2.50 -15.28 -6.42
CA GLU A 42 3.54 -15.58 -5.45
C GLU A 42 4.11 -14.33 -4.76
N PHE A 43 4.10 -13.19 -5.47
CA PHE A 43 4.56 -11.92 -4.90
C PHE A 43 3.63 -11.44 -3.79
N THR A 44 2.32 -11.38 -4.04
CA THR A 44 1.33 -11.02 -3.01
C THR A 44 1.35 -12.03 -1.87
N LYS A 45 1.47 -13.32 -2.19
CA LYS A 45 1.55 -14.39 -1.18
C LYS A 45 2.77 -14.24 -0.27
N GLU A 46 3.94 -13.95 -0.81
CA GLU A 46 5.18 -13.75 -0.02
C GLU A 46 5.05 -12.56 0.94
N ILE A 47 4.44 -11.45 0.49
CA ILE A 47 4.15 -10.31 1.37
C ILE A 47 3.16 -10.70 2.47
N ALA A 48 2.11 -11.45 2.13
CA ALA A 48 1.13 -11.94 3.09
C ALA A 48 1.77 -12.87 4.13
N ASP A 49 2.61 -13.81 3.69
CA ASP A 49 3.34 -14.73 4.57
C ASP A 49 4.27 -13.99 5.52
N PHE A 50 4.99 -12.98 5.03
CA PHE A 50 5.84 -12.13 5.85
C PHE A 50 5.04 -11.35 6.91
N ILE A 51 3.99 -10.63 6.52
CA ILE A 51 3.18 -9.84 7.46
C ILE A 51 2.52 -10.77 8.49
N HIS A 52 1.98 -11.91 8.04
CA HIS A 52 1.37 -12.90 8.91
C HIS A 52 2.36 -13.46 9.94
N HIS A 53 3.60 -13.75 9.53
CA HIS A 53 4.66 -14.17 10.44
C HIS A 53 4.99 -13.08 11.48
N MET A 54 5.06 -11.81 11.07
CA MET A 54 5.30 -10.71 12.01
C MET A 54 4.18 -10.60 13.05
N ILE A 55 2.93 -10.73 12.63
CA ILE A 55 1.77 -10.66 13.55
C ILE A 55 1.73 -11.87 14.49
N THR A 56 1.77 -13.09 13.93
CA THR A 56 1.48 -14.31 14.69
C THR A 56 2.65 -14.82 15.51
N VAL A 57 3.89 -14.48 15.13
CA VAL A 57 5.09 -14.94 15.81
C VAL A 57 5.77 -13.80 16.57
N LYS A 58 6.01 -12.66 15.92
CA LYS A 58 6.78 -11.56 16.54
C LYS A 58 5.95 -10.69 17.47
N ALA A 59 4.65 -10.56 17.23
CA ALA A 59 3.73 -9.81 18.08
C ALA A 59 2.90 -10.71 19.03
N ALA A 60 3.20 -12.01 19.12
CA ALA A 60 2.44 -12.95 19.97
C ALA A 60 2.43 -12.54 21.45
N ASP A 61 3.57 -12.06 21.96
CA ASP A 61 3.75 -11.61 23.35
C ASP A 61 3.62 -10.08 23.49
N ALA A 62 2.93 -9.42 22.54
CA ALA A 62 2.75 -7.99 22.58
C ALA A 62 2.01 -7.55 23.88
N PRO A 63 2.43 -6.44 24.51
CA PRO A 63 1.73 -5.92 25.68
C PRO A 63 0.26 -5.60 25.38
N SER A 64 -0.59 -5.70 26.41
CA SER A 64 -1.99 -5.31 26.28
C SER A 64 -2.13 -3.87 25.77
N GLY A 65 -2.99 -3.69 24.77
CA GLY A 65 -3.22 -2.39 24.12
C GLY A 65 -2.21 -2.02 23.04
N ALA A 66 -1.20 -2.85 22.78
CA ALA A 66 -0.34 -2.65 21.62
C ALA A 66 -1.07 -3.01 20.31
N SER A 67 -0.79 -2.25 19.25
CA SER A 67 -1.36 -2.45 17.91
C SER A 67 -0.27 -2.73 16.89
N VAL A 68 -0.54 -3.64 15.96
CA VAL A 68 0.35 -3.86 14.81
C VAL A 68 0.01 -2.84 13.72
N GLU A 69 1.01 -2.13 13.26
CA GLU A 69 0.93 -1.22 12.12
C GLU A 69 1.65 -1.86 10.93
N VAL A 70 0.98 -1.87 9.78
CA VAL A 70 1.54 -2.32 8.49
C VAL A 70 1.47 -1.15 7.52
N GLU A 71 2.64 -0.74 7.05
CA GLU A 71 2.81 0.42 6.15
C GLU A 71 3.66 0.05 4.94
N ALA A 72 3.33 0.59 3.78
CA ALA A 72 4.15 0.61 2.58
C ALA A 72 4.65 2.02 2.34
N ARG A 73 5.97 2.20 2.34
CA ARG A 73 6.62 3.47 2.06
C ARG A 73 7.14 3.50 0.64
N ILE A 74 6.94 4.63 -0.05
CA ILE A 74 7.44 4.85 -1.41
C ILE A 74 8.74 5.64 -1.34
N GLY A 75 9.79 5.17 -2.02
CA GLY A 75 11.12 5.74 -1.90
C GLY A 75 12.13 5.08 -2.84
N LEU A 76 13.40 5.07 -2.47
CA LEU A 76 14.46 4.41 -3.25
C LEU A 76 15.26 3.43 -2.43
N LEU A 77 15.61 2.30 -3.05
CA LEU A 77 16.66 1.44 -2.55
C LEU A 77 18.00 1.93 -3.10
N LYS A 78 18.91 2.32 -2.21
CA LYS A 78 20.22 2.87 -2.55
C LYS A 78 21.35 1.99 -2.01
N GLU A 79 22.47 1.94 -2.72
CA GLU A 79 23.68 1.27 -2.25
C GLU A 79 24.20 1.93 -0.97
N ARG A 80 24.59 1.13 0.03
CA ARG A 80 25.05 1.68 1.31
C ARG A 80 26.44 2.33 1.19
N GLU A 81 27.37 1.71 0.48
CA GLU A 81 28.78 2.14 0.40
C GLU A 81 29.11 2.94 -0.88
N ARG A 82 28.40 2.72 -1.99
CA ARG A 82 28.79 3.20 -3.32
C ARG A 82 28.06 4.49 -3.74
N GLY A 83 28.47 5.62 -3.14
CA GLY A 83 28.00 6.95 -3.55
C GLY A 83 26.49 7.23 -3.38
N GLY A 84 25.70 6.29 -2.85
CA GLY A 84 24.27 6.45 -2.61
C GLY A 84 23.39 6.37 -3.86
N GLN A 85 23.86 5.75 -4.94
CA GLN A 85 23.03 5.56 -6.14
C GLN A 85 21.92 4.54 -5.89
N ARG A 86 20.81 4.68 -6.63
CA ARG A 86 19.73 3.69 -6.65
C ARG A 86 20.27 2.34 -7.11
N LEU A 87 19.83 1.25 -6.49
CA LEU A 87 20.23 -0.10 -6.86
C LEU A 87 19.99 -0.38 -8.36
N ASN A 88 20.97 -1.03 -8.98
CA ASN A 88 20.87 -1.53 -10.34
C ASN A 88 21.12 -3.04 -10.35
N LEU A 89 20.04 -3.81 -10.20
CA LEU A 89 20.09 -5.27 -10.17
C LEU A 89 19.72 -5.84 -11.54
N PRO A 90 20.27 -7.01 -11.94
CA PRO A 90 19.96 -7.66 -13.22
C PRO A 90 18.58 -8.35 -13.18
N LEU A 91 17.54 -7.61 -12.80
CA LEU A 91 16.15 -8.05 -12.65
C LEU A 91 15.26 -7.23 -13.59
N LEU A 92 14.29 -7.89 -14.22
CA LEU A 92 13.43 -7.26 -15.22
C LEU A 92 12.10 -6.76 -14.66
N VAL A 93 11.71 -7.21 -13.47
CA VAL A 93 10.38 -6.98 -12.91
C VAL A 93 10.48 -6.64 -11.43
N GLU A 94 9.38 -6.10 -10.90
CA GLU A 94 9.22 -5.90 -9.47
C GLU A 94 9.56 -7.18 -8.70
N THR A 95 10.48 -7.06 -7.73
CA THR A 95 11.04 -8.21 -7.02
C THR A 95 11.21 -7.90 -5.54
N ILE A 96 10.73 -8.81 -4.68
CA ILE A 96 10.99 -8.78 -3.23
C ILE A 96 12.44 -9.17 -3.01
N LEU A 97 13.20 -8.29 -2.36
CA LEU A 97 14.57 -8.59 -1.99
C LEU A 97 14.57 -9.37 -0.69
N LYS A 98 15.28 -10.50 -0.68
CA LYS A 98 15.50 -11.27 0.55
C LYS A 98 16.14 -10.35 1.61
N PRO A 99 15.60 -10.29 2.85
CA PRO A 99 16.21 -9.53 3.94
C PRO A 99 17.69 -9.87 4.10
N ASP A 100 18.51 -8.86 4.37
CA ASP A 100 19.96 -8.96 4.60
C ASP A 100 20.79 -9.58 3.47
N SER A 101 20.20 -9.80 2.29
CA SER A 101 20.92 -10.37 1.13
C SER A 101 21.77 -9.35 0.38
N LEU A 102 21.48 -8.06 0.52
CA LEU A 102 22.14 -6.96 -0.17
C LEU A 102 22.40 -5.80 0.79
N GLU A 103 23.58 -5.20 0.69
CA GLU A 103 23.94 -4.00 1.45
C GLU A 103 23.29 -2.75 0.85
N CYS A 104 22.02 -2.57 1.15
CA CYS A 104 21.24 -1.42 0.73
C CYS A 104 20.65 -0.66 1.91
N ARG A 105 20.30 0.60 1.65
CA ARG A 105 19.43 1.40 2.52
C ARG A 105 18.19 1.81 1.74
N PHE A 106 17.06 1.89 2.41
CA PHE A 106 15.87 2.49 1.85
C PHE A 106 15.81 3.95 2.28
N GLU A 107 15.62 4.83 1.31
CA GLU A 107 15.42 6.26 1.52
C GLU A 107 13.94 6.57 1.29
N SER A 108 13.20 6.78 2.40
CA SER A 108 11.82 7.23 2.38
C SER A 108 11.79 8.74 2.20
N ASN A 109 12.03 9.20 0.98
CA ASN A 109 11.99 10.60 0.63
C ASN A 109 11.62 10.74 -0.86
N MET A 110 11.13 11.91 -1.25
CA MET A 110 10.95 12.30 -2.64
C MET A 110 11.20 13.79 -2.80
N THR A 111 11.30 14.27 -4.03
CA THR A 111 11.41 15.71 -4.26
C THR A 111 10.09 16.44 -3.95
N ALA A 112 10.17 17.73 -3.62
CA ALA A 112 8.99 18.57 -3.49
C ALA A 112 8.09 18.56 -4.74
N HIS A 113 8.67 18.38 -5.93
CA HIS A 113 7.93 18.26 -7.18
C HIS A 113 7.12 16.97 -7.25
N GLN A 114 7.73 15.82 -6.90
CA GLN A 114 7.06 14.53 -6.82
C GLN A 114 5.96 14.54 -5.74
N HIS A 115 6.22 15.16 -4.60
CA HIS A 115 5.23 15.35 -3.54
C HIS A 115 4.03 16.16 -4.04
N LYS A 116 4.27 17.30 -4.71
CA LYS A 116 3.21 18.11 -5.32
C LYS A 116 2.43 17.33 -6.39
N HIS A 117 3.11 16.48 -7.16
CA HIS A 117 2.48 15.63 -8.16
C HIS A 117 1.47 14.65 -7.53
N PHE A 118 1.88 13.90 -6.51
CA PHE A 118 0.99 12.98 -5.79
C PHE A 118 -0.17 13.70 -5.13
N ASN A 119 0.07 14.85 -4.51
CA ASN A 119 -1.01 15.67 -3.96
C ASN A 119 -2.04 16.05 -5.04
N GLY A 120 -1.59 16.42 -6.24
CA GLY A 120 -2.47 16.71 -7.36
C GLY A 120 -3.29 15.51 -7.84
N LEU A 121 -2.69 14.31 -7.87
CA LEU A 121 -3.37 13.07 -8.23
C LEU A 121 -4.44 12.67 -7.19
N LEU A 122 -4.07 12.66 -5.91
CA LEU A 122 -4.96 12.25 -4.82
C LEU A 122 -6.14 13.22 -4.65
N ASN A 123 -5.91 14.53 -4.78
CA ASN A 123 -7.01 15.51 -4.79
C ASN A 123 -7.99 15.29 -5.95
N LYS A 124 -7.48 15.01 -7.16
CA LYS A 124 -8.34 14.70 -8.31
C LYS A 124 -9.13 13.40 -8.08
N LEU A 125 -8.47 12.38 -7.52
CA LEU A 125 -9.10 11.11 -7.18
C LEU A 125 -10.19 11.27 -6.11
N LYS A 126 -9.97 12.12 -5.11
CA LYS A 126 -10.98 12.47 -4.12
C LYS A 126 -12.22 13.10 -4.74
N ILE A 127 -12.03 14.00 -5.71
CA ILE A 127 -13.15 14.65 -6.40
C ILE A 127 -13.90 13.65 -7.29
N SER A 128 -13.19 12.80 -8.04
CA SER A 128 -13.79 11.85 -8.97
C SER A 128 -14.48 10.69 -8.28
N SER A 129 -13.92 10.19 -7.17
CA SER A 129 -14.51 9.10 -6.37
C SER A 129 -15.84 9.48 -5.70
N SER A 130 -16.09 10.78 -5.51
CA SER A 130 -17.35 11.30 -5.01
C SER A 130 -18.45 11.40 -6.08
N GLN A 131 -18.15 11.13 -7.36
CA GLN A 131 -19.13 11.26 -8.45
C GLN A 131 -19.99 10.00 -8.60
N PRO A 132 -21.28 10.14 -8.98
CA PRO A 132 -22.14 9.00 -9.29
C PRO A 132 -21.54 8.13 -10.40
N GLY A 133 -21.55 6.80 -10.22
CA GLY A 133 -21.04 5.85 -11.20
C GLY A 133 -19.52 5.63 -11.16
N TYR A 134 -18.82 6.14 -10.14
CA TYR A 134 -17.42 5.80 -9.93
C TYR A 134 -17.24 4.31 -9.63
N ALA A 135 -16.27 3.68 -10.30
CA ALA A 135 -16.13 2.22 -10.37
C ALA A 135 -15.96 1.54 -9.00
N SER A 136 -15.31 2.19 -8.03
CA SER A 136 -15.06 1.62 -6.70
C SER A 136 -16.28 1.63 -5.77
N GLY A 137 -17.34 2.39 -6.08
CA GLY A 137 -18.52 2.53 -5.22
C GLY A 137 -18.31 3.30 -3.91
N THR A 138 -17.10 3.30 -3.35
CA THR A 138 -16.73 3.99 -2.10
C THR A 138 -15.93 5.27 -2.38
N PRO A 139 -16.35 6.46 -1.89
CA PRO A 139 -15.61 7.71 -2.06
C PRO A 139 -14.35 7.75 -1.18
N LEU A 140 -13.36 8.56 -1.58
CA LEU A 140 -12.20 8.87 -0.74
C LEU A 140 -12.54 9.98 0.27
N ASP A 141 -12.14 9.76 1.51
CA ASP A 141 -12.12 10.79 2.54
C ASP A 141 -10.78 11.54 2.56
N TYR A 142 -10.80 12.75 3.13
CA TYR A 142 -9.62 13.62 3.20
C TYR A 142 -9.54 14.34 4.54
N SER A 143 -8.34 14.38 5.12
CA SER A 143 -8.01 15.25 6.24
C SER A 143 -6.62 15.88 6.08
N HIS A 144 -6.43 17.03 6.71
CA HIS A 144 -5.16 17.76 6.70
C HIS A 144 -4.74 18.07 8.12
N LEU A 145 -3.63 17.47 8.55
CA LEU A 145 -3.16 17.49 9.93
C LEU A 145 -1.82 18.24 10.00
N TYR A 146 -1.75 19.18 10.93
CA TYR A 146 -0.51 19.85 11.33
C TYR A 146 -0.11 19.34 12.70
N LEU A 147 0.96 18.55 12.75
CA LEU A 147 1.35 17.80 13.94
C LEU A 147 2.78 18.14 14.36
N VAL A 148 3.06 18.02 15.65
CA VAL A 148 4.41 18.06 16.21
C VAL A 148 4.70 16.73 16.87
N ASP A 149 5.70 16.02 16.35
CA ASP A 149 6.26 14.83 16.99
C ASP A 149 7.41 15.27 17.90
N SER A 150 7.32 14.91 19.18
CA SER A 150 8.38 15.11 20.18
C SER A 150 8.90 13.75 20.66
N PHE A 151 10.22 13.59 20.68
CA PHE A 151 10.86 12.32 21.03
C PHE A 151 11.53 12.40 22.39
N TYR A 152 11.24 11.44 23.26
CA TYR A 152 11.77 11.34 24.61
C TYR A 152 12.61 10.07 24.75
N GLN A 153 13.62 10.12 25.60
CA GLN A 153 14.39 8.93 25.97
C GLN A 153 13.49 7.98 26.74
N ASP A 154 13.42 6.72 26.32
CA ASP A 154 12.86 5.70 27.20
C ASP A 154 13.91 5.31 28.27
N THR A 155 13.47 5.20 29.51
CA THR A 155 14.34 4.80 30.62
C THR A 155 14.56 3.30 30.67
N ASN A 156 13.64 2.52 30.08
CA ASN A 156 13.64 1.06 30.15
C ASN A 156 14.15 0.37 28.87
N SER A 157 14.30 1.10 27.76
CA SER A 157 14.83 0.57 26.50
C SER A 157 15.66 1.62 25.77
N ARG A 158 16.36 1.19 24.71
CA ARG A 158 17.10 2.10 23.81
C ARG A 158 16.18 2.82 22.82
N ASP A 159 14.90 2.46 22.78
CA ASP A 159 13.92 3.07 21.89
C ASP A 159 13.50 4.44 22.41
N LYS A 160 12.85 5.21 21.55
CA LYS A 160 12.33 6.53 21.88
C LYS A 160 10.83 6.46 22.05
N ILE A 161 10.32 7.24 22.99
CA ILE A 161 8.88 7.49 23.11
C ILE A 161 8.55 8.68 22.21
N ARG A 162 7.57 8.51 21.32
CA ARG A 162 7.03 9.57 20.46
C ARG A 162 5.75 10.09 21.09
N VAL A 163 5.69 11.39 21.32
CA VAL A 163 4.46 12.10 21.67
C VAL A 163 4.09 13.00 20.50
N THR A 164 2.93 12.77 19.92
CA THR A 164 2.39 13.55 18.79
C THR A 164 1.31 14.49 19.30
N ARG A 165 1.43 15.77 18.97
CA ARG A 165 0.46 16.82 19.34
C ARG A 165 -0.08 17.52 18.11
N ASP A 166 -1.33 17.94 18.18
CA ASP A 166 -1.87 18.90 17.22
C ASP A 166 -1.14 20.24 17.38
N GLU A 167 -0.62 20.78 16.28
CA GLU A 167 0.25 21.96 16.31
C GLU A 167 -0.49 23.20 16.82
N LYS A 168 -1.77 23.34 16.47
CA LYS A 168 -2.54 24.56 16.76
C LYS A 168 -3.03 24.57 18.21
N SER A 169 -3.57 23.46 18.68
CA SER A 169 -4.17 23.35 20.02
C SER A 169 -3.19 22.90 21.09
N GLY A 170 -2.09 22.23 20.72
CA GLY A 170 -1.15 21.59 21.65
C GLY A 170 -1.70 20.32 22.31
N GLN A 171 -2.92 19.89 21.95
CA GLN A 171 -3.55 18.67 22.47
C GLN A 171 -2.74 17.45 22.06
N VAL A 172 -2.57 16.51 22.99
CA VAL A 172 -1.94 15.22 22.69
C VAL A 172 -2.88 14.39 21.85
N VAL A 173 -2.40 14.01 20.66
CA VAL A 173 -3.08 13.08 19.75
C VAL A 173 -2.68 11.66 20.11
N GLU A 174 -1.39 11.43 20.34
CA GLU A 174 -0.85 10.10 20.59
C GLU A 174 0.41 10.17 21.46
N SER A 175 0.63 9.14 22.28
CA SER A 175 1.87 8.92 23.02
C SER A 175 2.18 7.43 23.02
N MET A 176 3.26 7.05 22.34
CA MET A 176 3.58 5.63 22.15
C MET A 176 5.07 5.37 21.94
N ARG A 177 5.43 4.09 22.06
CA ARG A 177 6.72 3.53 21.68
C ARG A 177 6.51 2.62 20.47
N LYS A 178 7.27 2.88 19.41
CA LYS A 178 7.21 2.13 18.15
C LYS A 178 8.38 1.16 18.06
N LEU A 179 8.09 -0.14 17.93
CA LEU A 179 9.07 -1.21 17.78
C LEU A 179 8.98 -1.78 16.37
N ARG A 180 10.11 -1.79 15.64
CA ARG A 180 10.16 -2.42 14.31
C ARG A 180 10.18 -3.94 14.46
N LEU A 181 9.20 -4.64 13.87
CA LEU A 181 9.16 -6.10 13.84
C LEU A 181 9.94 -6.66 12.65
N GLY A 182 9.83 -6.02 11.49
CA GLY A 182 10.55 -6.40 10.28
C GLY A 182 10.25 -5.51 9.09
N ASP A 183 11.06 -5.69 8.03
CA ASP A 183 10.93 -4.99 6.76
C ASP A 183 11.10 -5.93 5.56
N LEU A 184 10.34 -5.67 4.50
CA LEU A 184 10.59 -6.20 3.15
C LEU A 184 10.85 -5.05 2.18
N ASN A 185 11.97 -5.13 1.47
CA ASN A 185 12.33 -4.20 0.40
C ASN A 185 11.85 -4.76 -0.93
N ILE A 186 11.20 -3.92 -1.74
CA ILE A 186 10.72 -4.28 -3.06
C ILE A 186 11.41 -3.40 -4.09
N TYR A 187 12.23 -4.03 -4.93
CA TYR A 187 12.92 -3.37 -6.03
C TYR A 187 12.04 -3.34 -7.28
N SER A 188 11.92 -2.16 -7.90
CA SER A 188 11.03 -1.93 -9.05
C SER A 188 11.80 -1.35 -10.26
N PRO A 189 12.49 -2.19 -11.05
CA PRO A 189 13.43 -1.74 -12.11
C PRO A 189 12.75 -0.98 -13.26
N LYS A 190 11.45 -1.17 -13.45
CA LYS A 190 10.66 -0.51 -14.52
C LYS A 190 9.91 0.74 -14.04
N ARG A 191 10.17 1.19 -12.80
CA ARG A 191 9.45 2.27 -12.14
C ARG A 191 10.41 3.31 -11.59
N ALA A 192 9.93 4.52 -11.38
CA ALA A 192 10.75 5.62 -10.84
C ALA A 192 11.09 5.42 -9.36
N ALA A 193 10.19 4.76 -8.61
CA ALA A 193 10.34 4.48 -7.20
C ALA A 193 10.45 2.98 -6.93
N ASP A 194 11.11 2.66 -5.82
CA ASP A 194 11.03 1.39 -5.11
C ASP A 194 10.06 1.56 -3.93
N TRP A 195 9.81 0.49 -3.18
CA TRP A 195 8.98 0.57 -1.99
C TRP A 195 9.40 -0.42 -0.92
N ARG A 196 8.97 -0.15 0.31
CA ARG A 196 9.25 -0.99 1.48
C ARG A 196 7.97 -1.25 2.24
N VAL A 197 7.68 -2.51 2.51
CA VAL A 197 6.69 -2.91 3.51
C VAL A 197 7.38 -2.94 4.87
N SER A 198 6.84 -2.23 5.84
CA SER A 198 7.29 -2.25 7.24
C SER A 198 6.18 -2.77 8.12
N VAL A 199 6.53 -3.61 9.09
CA VAL A 199 5.62 -4.01 10.17
C VAL A 199 6.18 -3.52 11.49
N ASN A 200 5.38 -2.75 12.22
CA ASN A 200 5.73 -2.18 13.51
C ASN A 200 4.73 -2.62 14.58
N LEU A 201 5.19 -2.64 15.83
CA LEU A 201 4.33 -2.72 17.00
C LEU A 201 4.30 -1.35 17.68
N GLU A 202 3.11 -0.80 17.83
CA GLU A 202 2.86 0.48 18.45
C GLU A 202 2.29 0.26 19.84
N ILE A 203 3.07 0.60 20.87
CA ILE A 203 2.74 0.37 22.28
C ILE A 203 2.38 1.71 22.91
N PRO A 204 1.11 1.94 23.29
CA PRO A 204 0.72 3.15 24.00
C PRO A 204 1.52 3.28 25.30
N VAL A 205 2.02 4.49 25.57
CA VAL A 205 2.74 4.80 26.81
C VAL A 205 2.28 6.12 27.39
N GLN A 206 2.39 6.25 28.70
CA GLN A 206 2.13 7.52 29.37
C GLN A 206 3.10 8.60 28.88
N ILE A 207 2.62 9.84 28.83
CA ILE A 207 3.43 10.99 28.39
C ILE A 207 4.62 11.13 29.34
N PRO A 208 5.87 11.05 28.83
CA PRO A 208 7.05 11.15 29.69
C PRO A 208 7.15 12.53 30.35
N ALA A 209 7.67 12.57 31.57
CA ALA A 209 8.08 13.80 32.22
C ALA A 209 9.42 14.28 31.65
N GLY A 210 9.64 15.61 31.65
CA GLY A 210 10.89 16.22 31.19
C GLY A 210 10.78 16.87 29.81
N GLN A 211 11.93 17.18 29.23
CA GLN A 211 12.03 17.84 27.91
C GLN A 211 12.30 16.81 26.82
N PRO A 212 11.75 17.01 25.60
CA PRO A 212 12.05 16.13 24.48
C PRO A 212 13.52 16.27 24.06
N LEU A 213 14.09 15.16 23.58
CA LEU A 213 15.43 15.12 22.99
C LEU A 213 15.49 15.95 21.69
N TYR A 214 14.44 15.84 20.88
CA TYR A 214 14.23 16.64 19.67
C TYR A 214 12.75 16.58 19.28
N SER A 215 12.36 17.52 18.43
CA SER A 215 11.02 17.58 17.84
C SER A 215 11.11 17.80 16.35
N ARG A 216 10.07 17.37 15.62
CA ARG A 216 9.88 17.63 14.20
C ARG A 216 8.43 18.03 13.94
N ARG A 217 8.23 18.90 12.95
CA ARG A 217 6.90 19.30 12.47
C ARG A 217 6.49 18.39 11.33
N LYS A 218 5.21 18.03 11.27
CA LYS A 218 4.61 17.22 10.21
C LYS A 218 3.42 17.98 9.62
N ASP A 219 3.47 18.21 8.33
CA ASP A 219 2.35 18.68 7.53
C ASP A 219 1.86 17.48 6.70
N ARG A 220 0.70 16.93 7.08
CA ARG A 220 0.19 15.65 6.58
C ARG A 220 -1.16 15.81 5.90
N MET A 221 -1.20 15.55 4.60
CA MET A 221 -2.44 15.34 3.86
C MET A 221 -2.76 13.84 3.83
N SER A 222 -3.87 13.46 4.45
CA SER A 222 -4.26 12.07 4.63
C SER A 222 -5.52 11.79 3.82
N TYR A 223 -5.49 10.71 3.02
CA TYR A 223 -6.60 10.26 2.20
C TYR A 223 -7.00 8.86 2.63
N SER A 224 -8.26 8.63 2.98
CA SER A 224 -8.73 7.31 3.43
C SER A 224 -9.69 6.70 2.43
N HIS A 225 -9.54 5.40 2.19
CA HIS A 225 -10.39 4.60 1.31
C HIS A 225 -10.47 3.18 1.87
N GLU A 226 -11.68 2.77 2.27
CA GLU A 226 -11.93 1.45 2.86
C GLU A 226 -10.99 1.15 4.04
N GLU A 227 -10.12 0.16 3.91
CA GLU A 227 -9.18 -0.30 4.95
C GLU A 227 -7.83 0.40 4.92
N PHE A 228 -7.69 1.43 4.08
CA PHE A 228 -6.41 2.02 3.74
C PHE A 228 -6.38 3.52 3.97
N THR A 229 -5.22 3.99 4.41
CA THR A 229 -4.88 5.41 4.45
C THR A 229 -3.65 5.67 3.59
N ILE A 230 -3.68 6.72 2.78
CA ILE A 230 -2.55 7.22 2.00
C ILE A 230 -2.16 8.59 2.58
N ASP A 231 -0.97 8.66 3.16
CA ASP A 231 -0.43 9.85 3.80
C ASP A 231 0.65 10.49 2.94
N LEU A 232 0.44 11.75 2.55
CA LEU A 232 1.48 12.63 2.03
C LEU A 232 1.98 13.51 3.16
N THR A 233 3.21 13.30 3.60
CA THR A 233 3.75 14.00 4.78
C THR A 233 5.00 14.78 4.41
N GLN A 234 4.99 16.09 4.66
CA GLN A 234 6.22 16.88 4.74
C GLN A 234 6.69 16.92 6.19
N VAL A 235 7.90 16.43 6.43
CA VAL A 235 8.54 16.41 7.74
C VAL A 235 9.62 17.48 7.79
N THR A 236 9.57 18.36 8.79
CA THR A 236 10.61 19.38 9.02
C THR A 236 11.27 19.16 10.36
N SER A 237 12.55 18.80 10.33
CA SER A 237 13.37 18.56 11.52
C SER A 237 14.35 19.73 11.72
N SER A 238 14.32 20.34 12.90
CA SER A 238 15.26 21.41 13.27
C SER A 238 16.47 20.80 13.98
N ASN A 239 17.64 20.84 13.33
CA ASN A 239 18.91 20.50 13.97
C ASN A 239 19.51 21.74 14.64
N ALA A 240 20.07 21.59 15.85
CA ALA A 240 20.55 22.71 16.66
C ALA A 240 21.69 23.54 16.04
N ALA A 241 22.32 23.07 14.95
CA ALA A 241 23.50 23.69 14.34
C ALA A 241 23.48 23.74 12.80
N GLY A 242 22.35 23.47 12.14
CA GLY A 242 22.27 23.41 10.67
C GLY A 242 20.93 23.87 10.11
N PRO A 243 20.82 24.04 8.78
CA PRO A 243 19.55 24.35 8.14
C PRO A 243 18.52 23.25 8.44
N PRO A 244 17.22 23.58 8.52
CA PRO A 244 16.17 22.60 8.72
C PRO A 244 16.22 21.54 7.61
N GLU A 245 16.14 20.28 8.00
CA GLU A 245 15.99 19.17 7.06
C GLU A 245 14.50 19.03 6.73
N VAL A 246 14.18 19.00 5.44
CA VAL A 246 12.81 18.82 4.94
C VAL A 246 12.76 17.54 4.11
N LEU A 247 11.92 16.61 4.55
CA LEU A 247 11.65 15.35 3.85
C LEU A 247 10.21 15.34 3.35
N HIS A 248 9.99 14.69 2.22
CA HIS A 248 8.67 14.46 1.65
C HIS A 248 8.43 12.95 1.57
N GLU A 249 7.44 12.47 2.30
CA GLU A 249 7.14 11.05 2.45
C GLU A 249 5.77 10.74 1.85
N LEU A 250 5.63 9.54 1.28
CA LEU A 250 4.37 8.95 0.85
C LEU A 250 4.25 7.56 1.47
N GLU A 251 3.23 7.38 2.30
CA GLU A 251 2.98 6.17 3.06
C GLU A 251 1.57 5.65 2.71
N LEU A 252 1.44 4.33 2.57
CA LEU A 252 0.16 3.62 2.49
C LEU A 252 0.06 2.72 3.73
N GLU A 253 -1.01 2.81 4.48
CA GLU A 253 -1.19 2.08 5.74
C GLU A 253 -2.49 1.26 5.72
N ILE A 254 -2.50 0.12 6.42
CA ILE A 254 -3.73 -0.59 6.76
C ILE A 254 -4.30 0.01 8.05
N THR A 255 -5.43 0.70 7.95
CA THR A 255 -5.95 1.60 9.00
C THR A 255 -6.53 0.87 10.21
N ARG A 256 -7.02 -0.37 10.05
CA ARG A 256 -7.72 -1.12 11.11
C ARG A 256 -6.86 -2.26 11.68
N PRO A 257 -6.04 -2.02 12.73
CA PRO A 257 -5.18 -3.05 13.31
C PRO A 257 -5.98 -4.23 13.87
N GLU A 258 -7.19 -4.00 14.40
CA GLU A 258 -8.07 -5.06 14.88
C GLU A 258 -8.55 -5.99 13.77
N LEU A 259 -8.92 -5.45 12.60
CA LEU A 259 -9.30 -6.24 11.44
C LEU A 259 -8.11 -7.05 10.92
N LEU A 260 -6.94 -6.42 10.85
CA LEU A 260 -5.71 -7.07 10.43
C LEU A 260 -5.37 -8.26 11.34
N ALA A 261 -5.42 -8.08 12.66
CA ALA A 261 -5.21 -9.15 13.63
C ALA A 261 -6.30 -10.24 13.53
N TYR A 262 -7.58 -9.84 13.40
CA TYR A 262 -8.72 -10.76 13.27
C TYR A 262 -8.58 -11.70 12.08
N THR A 263 -8.25 -11.14 10.92
CA THR A 263 -8.09 -11.87 9.66
C THR A 263 -6.82 -12.72 9.68
N ALA A 264 -5.71 -12.21 10.23
CA ALA A 264 -4.47 -12.96 10.39
C ALA A 264 -4.65 -14.23 11.24
N ALA A 265 -5.42 -14.15 12.33
CA ALA A 265 -5.69 -15.29 13.21
C ALA A 265 -6.52 -16.41 12.54
N ARG A 266 -7.29 -16.08 11.49
CA ARG A 266 -8.16 -17.01 10.76
C ARG A 266 -7.60 -17.47 9.42
N ARG A 267 -6.48 -16.90 9.00
CA ARG A 267 -5.85 -17.20 7.72
C ARG A 267 -5.61 -18.69 7.56
N GLY A 268 -6.26 -19.30 6.56
CA GLY A 268 -6.14 -20.73 6.28
C GLY A 268 -6.83 -21.68 7.27
N ASP A 269 -7.49 -21.18 8.33
CA ASP A 269 -8.18 -22.02 9.32
C ASP A 269 -9.32 -22.81 8.64
N PRO A 270 -9.32 -24.15 8.70
CA PRO A 270 -10.38 -24.97 8.10
C PRO A 270 -11.70 -24.90 8.88
N ASN A 271 -11.73 -24.33 10.08
CA ASN A 271 -12.92 -24.29 10.94
C ASN A 271 -13.79 -23.03 10.73
N VAL A 272 -13.35 -22.09 9.90
CA VAL A 272 -14.09 -20.86 9.57
C VAL A 272 -14.58 -20.89 8.12
N SER A 273 -15.41 -19.92 7.76
CA SER A 273 -15.92 -19.81 6.38
C SER A 273 -14.80 -19.59 5.35
N GLU A 274 -15.04 -19.94 4.09
CA GLU A 274 -14.08 -19.69 2.98
C GLU A 274 -13.72 -18.21 2.83
N HIS A 275 -14.68 -17.33 3.11
CA HIS A 275 -14.46 -15.90 3.13
C HIS A 275 -13.50 -15.50 4.26
N GLU A 276 -13.72 -15.97 5.49
CA GLU A 276 -12.86 -15.62 6.62
C GLU A 276 -11.45 -16.18 6.52
N ARG A 277 -11.30 -17.40 6.00
CA ARG A 277 -9.97 -18.01 5.84
C ARG A 277 -9.10 -17.33 4.79
N SER A 278 -9.72 -16.66 3.81
CA SER A 278 -9.03 -15.94 2.71
C SER A 278 -8.96 -14.43 2.91
N ALA A 279 -9.75 -13.87 3.84
CA ALA A 279 -9.86 -12.42 4.07
C ALA A 279 -8.51 -11.72 4.31
N PHE A 280 -7.56 -12.37 4.98
CA PHE A 280 -6.22 -11.80 5.16
C PHE A 280 -5.47 -11.66 3.84
N ASP A 281 -5.45 -12.71 3.02
CA ASP A 281 -4.77 -12.67 1.72
C ASP A 281 -5.42 -11.64 0.78
N GLU A 282 -6.75 -11.49 0.85
CA GLU A 282 -7.49 -10.46 0.11
C GLU A 282 -7.14 -9.04 0.56
N LEU A 283 -7.04 -8.82 1.88
CA LEU A 283 -6.61 -7.52 2.44
C LEU A 283 -5.19 -7.18 1.97
N ILE A 284 -4.26 -8.14 2.01
CA ILE A 284 -2.89 -7.93 1.53
C ILE A 284 -2.85 -7.73 0.01
N ARG A 285 -3.69 -8.43 -0.75
CA ARG A 285 -3.81 -8.23 -2.21
C ARG A 285 -4.23 -6.79 -2.54
N ALA A 286 -5.24 -6.26 -1.85
CA ALA A 286 -5.67 -4.88 -2.01
C ALA A 286 -4.56 -3.88 -1.60
N PHE A 287 -3.88 -4.13 -0.48
CA PHE A 287 -2.73 -3.34 -0.03
C PHE A 287 -1.61 -3.27 -1.08
N VAL A 288 -1.19 -4.43 -1.62
CA VAL A 288 -0.15 -4.52 -2.66
C VAL A 288 -0.60 -3.82 -3.94
N ASN A 289 -1.86 -3.96 -4.34
CA ASN A 289 -2.39 -3.28 -5.52
C ASN A 289 -2.38 -1.76 -5.35
N ASN A 290 -2.75 -1.25 -4.18
CA ASN A 290 -2.70 0.18 -3.87
C ASN A 290 -1.25 0.70 -3.88
N ALA A 291 -0.29 -0.03 -3.29
CA ALA A 291 1.12 0.32 -3.35
C ALA A 291 1.64 0.36 -4.81
N ARG A 292 1.29 -0.65 -5.62
CA ARG A 292 1.64 -0.70 -7.05
C ARG A 292 1.05 0.47 -7.83
N ILE A 293 -0.17 0.91 -7.52
CA ILE A 293 -0.76 2.11 -8.14
C ILE A 293 0.08 3.35 -7.82
N LEU A 294 0.48 3.54 -6.56
CA LEU A 294 1.33 4.67 -6.15
C LEU A 294 2.69 4.64 -6.87
N VAL A 295 3.38 3.50 -6.87
CA VAL A 295 4.69 3.33 -7.54
C VAL A 295 4.58 3.53 -9.06
N ARG A 296 3.49 3.10 -9.69
CA ARG A 296 3.24 3.29 -11.12
C ARG A 296 3.06 4.76 -11.51
N ASN A 297 2.58 5.58 -10.58
CA ASN A 297 2.34 7.01 -10.78
C ASN A 297 3.52 7.87 -10.26
N SER A 298 4.63 7.27 -9.84
CA SER A 298 5.85 8.02 -9.51
C SER A 298 6.48 8.62 -10.79
N LEU A 299 6.81 9.92 -10.75
CA LEU A 299 7.50 10.60 -11.84
C LEU A 299 8.96 10.16 -11.95
N ASN A 300 9.44 9.95 -13.19
CA ASN A 300 10.84 9.67 -13.50
C ASN A 300 11.76 10.88 -13.28
N GLU A 301 11.22 12.09 -13.22
CA GLU A 301 11.99 13.31 -12.98
C GLU A 301 12.28 13.51 -11.49
N GLY A 302 13.55 13.73 -11.13
CA GLY A 302 13.94 14.24 -9.81
C GLY A 302 14.55 13.25 -8.82
N TRP A 303 14.76 11.98 -9.18
CA TRP A 303 15.53 11.07 -8.33
C TRP A 303 17.04 11.28 -8.59
N HIS A 304 17.65 12.23 -7.88
CA HIS A 304 19.10 12.47 -7.88
C HIS A 304 19.79 11.82 -6.68
#